data_AF-A0A6P9ASF2-F1
#
_entry.id   AF-A0A6P9ASF2-F1
#
_cell.length_a   1.000
_cell.length_b   1.000
_cell.length_c   1.000
_cell.angle_alpha   90.00
_cell.angle_beta   90.00
_cell.angle_gamma   90.00
#
_symmetry.space_group_name_H-M   'P 1'
#
loop_
_entity.id
_entity.type
_entity.pdbx_description
1 polymer ?
#
loop_
_entity_poly.entity_id
_entity_poly.type
_entity_poly.pdbx_seq_one_letter_code
_entity_poly.pdbx_strand_id
1 'polypeptide(L)'
;MDPHIPNVKELIIDEELIVWHPAFNQVLPISLCNEHCSPGYWKKGLEGKQFCCYDCVLCPQGKISDQKDMDDCFQCSEDHYPNKEKKGCILKLVVFLTFEESLGIGLASVALCFFFLTSWVLGTFIKHRDTPIVRANNRSLTYTLLISLLLCFLSS
;
A
#
# COMPACT_ATOMS: atom_id res chain seq x y z
N MET A 1 26.87 25.98 17.98
CA MET A 1 26.72 26.61 19.30
C MET A 1 25.89 25.62 20.11
N ASP A 2 26.53 24.70 20.83
CA ASP A 2 27.09 24.92 22.18
C ASP A 2 28.50 24.27 22.34
N PRO A 3 29.55 24.95 22.87
CA PRO A 3 30.94 24.47 22.83
C PRO A 3 31.47 23.76 24.08
N HIS A 4 30.66 23.37 25.07
CA HIS A 4 31.18 22.72 26.28
C HIS A 4 30.34 21.53 26.76
N ILE A 5 30.61 20.34 26.23
CA ILE A 5 30.30 19.08 26.91
C ILE A 5 31.50 18.78 27.83
N PRO A 6 31.35 18.82 29.17
CA PRO A 6 32.45 18.50 30.07
C PRO A 6 32.79 17.01 29.95
N ASN A 7 34.09 16.71 29.92
CA ASN A 7 34.71 15.37 29.84
C ASN A 7 33.80 14.24 30.32
N VAL A 8 33.40 13.36 29.39
CA VAL A 8 32.79 12.08 29.69
C VAL A 8 33.79 11.30 30.56
N LYS A 9 33.51 11.16 31.85
CA LYS A 9 34.26 10.23 32.71
C LYS A 9 33.85 8.82 32.28
N GLU A 10 34.79 8.06 31.75
CA GLU A 10 34.54 6.64 31.43
C GLU A 10 34.28 5.86 32.72
N LEU A 11 33.17 5.12 32.72
CA LEU A 11 32.85 4.19 33.78
C LEU A 11 33.45 2.83 33.40
N ILE A 12 34.42 2.36 34.18
CA ILE A 12 35.02 1.03 34.01
C ILE A 12 34.42 0.13 35.09
N ILE A 13 33.77 -0.95 34.66
CA ILE A 13 33.16 -1.95 35.52
C ILE A 13 33.86 -3.28 35.26
N ASP A 14 34.29 -3.94 36.33
CA ASP A 14 34.82 -5.30 36.29
C ASP A 14 33.70 -6.27 36.69
N GLU A 15 33.11 -6.94 35.71
CA GLU A 15 31.97 -7.84 35.92
C GLU A 15 32.32 -9.06 36.77
N GLU A 16 33.59 -9.49 36.78
CA GLU A 16 34.04 -10.65 37.54
C GLU A 16 34.07 -10.39 39.06
N LEU A 17 34.17 -9.12 39.46
CA LEU A 17 34.13 -8.70 40.87
C LEU A 17 32.70 -8.48 41.39
N ILE A 18 31.69 -8.50 40.52
CA ILE A 18 30.30 -8.28 40.93
C ILE A 18 29.72 -9.57 41.51
N VAL A 19 29.27 -9.50 42.76
CA VAL A 19 28.56 -10.60 43.43
C VAL A 19 27.09 -10.24 43.55
N TRP A 20 26.23 -10.98 42.85
CA TRP A 20 24.78 -10.79 42.92
C TRP A 20 24.20 -11.51 44.13
N HIS A 21 23.03 -11.06 44.59
CA HIS A 21 22.32 -11.72 45.68
C HIS A 21 22.04 -13.19 45.31
N PRO A 22 22.24 -14.18 46.22
CA PRO A 22 22.12 -15.61 45.90
C PRO A 22 20.80 -16.03 45.27
N ALA A 23 19.72 -15.32 45.56
CA ALA A 23 18.41 -15.52 44.94
C ALA A 23 18.41 -15.40 43.40
N PHE A 24 19.38 -14.70 42.81
CA PHE A 24 19.52 -14.53 41.36
C PHE A 24 20.52 -15.50 40.72
N ASN A 25 21.02 -16.51 41.46
CA ASN A 25 21.97 -17.51 40.96
C ASN A 25 23.21 -16.92 40.26
N GLN A 26 23.72 -15.79 40.76
CA GLN A 26 24.84 -15.04 40.16
C GLN A 26 24.60 -14.55 38.71
N VAL A 27 23.34 -14.43 38.28
CA VAL A 27 22.98 -13.84 36.99
C VAL A 27 22.62 -12.36 37.17
N LEU A 28 23.00 -11.52 36.20
CA LEU A 28 22.63 -10.12 36.13
C LEU A 28 21.09 -9.96 36.25
N PRO A 29 20.57 -9.35 37.32
CA PRO A 29 19.14 -9.16 37.48
C PRO A 29 18.65 -8.03 36.56
N ILE A 30 17.52 -8.26 35.90
CA ILE A 30 16.87 -7.24 35.07
C ILE A 30 15.78 -6.58 35.90
N SER A 31 15.85 -5.25 36.04
CA SER A 31 14.87 -4.46 36.80
C SER A 31 13.85 -3.82 35.86
N LEU A 32 12.83 -4.58 35.46
CA LEU A 32 11.73 -4.10 34.63
C LEU A 32 10.46 -3.93 35.46
N CYS A 33 9.63 -2.94 35.12
CA CYS A 33 8.28 -2.82 35.69
C CYS A 33 7.34 -3.91 35.14
N ASN A 34 7.47 -4.21 33.86
CA ASN A 34 6.70 -5.19 33.13
C ASN A 34 7.54 -5.75 31.97
N GLU A 35 7.10 -6.88 31.42
CA GLU A 35 7.73 -7.47 30.25
C GLU A 35 7.63 -6.57 29.02
N HIS A 36 8.59 -6.71 28.12
CA HIS A 36 8.66 -5.99 26.85
C HIS A 36 7.56 -6.45 25.87
N CYS A 37 7.04 -5.53 25.06
CA CYS A 37 5.99 -5.86 24.09
C CYS A 37 6.50 -6.65 22.89
N SER A 38 5.75 -7.66 22.47
CA SER A 38 6.03 -8.41 21.23
C SER A 38 5.64 -7.62 19.98
N PRO A 39 6.22 -7.93 18.80
CA PRO A 39 5.76 -7.38 17.53
C PRO A 39 4.25 -7.56 17.34
N GLY A 40 3.59 -6.56 16.73
CA GLY A 40 2.14 -6.44 16.62
C GLY A 40 1.48 -5.66 17.76
N TYR A 41 2.23 -5.36 18.83
CA TYR A 41 1.79 -4.56 19.98
C TYR A 41 2.66 -3.31 20.13
N TRP A 42 2.11 -2.29 20.78
CA TRP A 42 2.79 -1.04 21.14
C TRP A 42 2.61 -0.72 22.62
N LYS A 43 3.51 0.10 23.16
CA LYS A 43 3.47 0.52 24.56
C LYS A 43 2.40 1.57 24.79
N LYS A 44 1.43 1.25 25.62
CA LYS A 44 0.49 2.23 26.15
C LYS A 44 0.86 2.53 27.60
N GLY A 45 1.26 3.78 27.86
CA GLY A 45 1.53 4.24 29.23
C GLY A 45 0.32 4.04 30.15
N LEU A 46 0.58 3.61 31.38
CA LEU A 46 -0.45 3.42 32.40
C LEU A 46 -0.65 4.70 33.20
N GLU A 47 -1.85 5.28 33.13
CA GLU A 47 -2.20 6.46 33.93
C GLU A 47 -2.04 6.18 35.43
N GLY A 48 -1.37 7.08 36.14
CA GLY A 48 -1.12 6.96 37.58
C GLY A 48 0.04 6.05 37.99
N LYS A 49 0.78 5.43 37.05
CA LYS A 49 2.02 4.68 37.32
C LYS A 49 3.27 5.45 36.87
N GLN A 50 4.46 4.97 37.28
CA GLN A 50 5.74 5.47 36.78
C GLN A 50 5.86 5.35 35.26
N PHE A 51 6.63 6.25 34.63
CA PHE A 51 6.82 6.33 33.18
C PHE A 51 7.37 5.04 32.53
N CYS A 52 8.10 4.22 33.30
CA CYS A 52 8.67 2.96 32.82
C CYS A 52 7.65 1.81 32.79
N CYS A 53 6.45 2.01 33.35
CA CYS A 53 5.39 1.03 33.41
C CYS A 53 4.35 1.26 32.30
N TYR A 54 4.10 0.25 31.49
CA TYR A 54 3.19 0.34 30.35
C TYR A 54 2.44 -0.99 30.15
N ASP A 55 1.38 -0.92 29.37
CA ASP A 55 0.65 -2.08 28.87
C ASP A 55 0.97 -2.33 27.39
N CYS A 56 0.91 -3.58 26.97
CA CYS A 56 1.14 -3.96 25.58
C CYS A 56 -0.20 -4.07 24.86
N VAL A 57 -0.50 -3.09 24.01
CA VAL A 57 -1.78 -2.98 23.31
C VAL A 57 -1.60 -3.36 21.86
N LEU A 58 -2.54 -4.13 21.30
CA LEU A 58 -2.50 -4.51 19.89
C LEU A 58 -2.55 -3.26 19.01
N CYS A 59 -1.76 -3.24 17.93
CA CYS A 59 -1.79 -2.13 16.98
C CYS A 59 -3.22 -1.92 16.43
N PRO A 60 -3.64 -0.67 16.17
CA PRO A 60 -4.94 -0.39 15.57
C PRO A 60 -5.03 -0.92 14.13
N GLN A 61 -6.23 -0.90 13.53
CA GLN A 61 -6.40 -1.30 12.14
C GLN A 61 -5.55 -0.42 11.20
N GLY A 62 -4.95 -1.03 10.18
CA GLY A 62 -4.10 -0.33 9.22
C GLY A 62 -2.66 -0.06 9.67
N LYS A 63 -2.32 -0.31 10.94
CA LYS A 63 -0.97 -0.10 11.48
C LYS A 63 -0.30 -1.41 11.93
N ILE A 64 1.02 -1.38 12.03
CA ILE A 64 1.88 -2.49 12.46
C ILE A 64 2.93 -2.06 13.47
N SER A 65 3.52 -3.04 14.13
CA SER A 65 4.73 -2.93 14.95
C SER A 65 5.60 -4.14 14.63
N ASP A 66 6.76 -3.92 14.00
CA ASP A 66 7.64 -4.99 13.49
C ASP A 66 8.76 -5.36 14.46
N GLN A 67 9.03 -4.50 15.45
CA GLN A 67 10.08 -4.67 16.45
C GLN A 67 9.52 -4.95 17.83
N LYS A 68 10.37 -5.54 18.68
CA LYS A 68 10.05 -5.74 20.10
C LYS A 68 10.08 -4.38 20.79
N ASP A 69 9.12 -4.16 21.67
CA ASP A 69 9.09 -3.02 22.58
C ASP A 69 8.99 -1.64 21.89
N MET A 70 8.20 -1.55 20.82
CA MET A 70 7.91 -0.31 20.10
C MET A 70 7.00 0.64 20.88
N ASP A 71 7.33 1.94 20.87
CA ASP A 71 6.55 2.97 21.55
C ASP A 71 5.25 3.31 20.82
N ASP A 72 5.19 3.18 19.49
CA ASP A 72 3.97 3.39 18.70
C ASP A 72 3.96 2.49 17.45
N CYS A 73 2.77 2.27 16.90
CA CYS A 73 2.57 1.58 15.64
C CYS A 73 2.65 2.55 14.46
N PHE A 74 3.16 2.06 13.32
CA PHE A 74 3.26 2.82 12.07
C PHE A 74 2.43 2.20 10.95
N GLN A 75 2.17 2.97 9.91
CA GLN A 75 1.40 2.52 8.75
C GLN A 75 2.34 1.97 7.67
N CYS A 76 1.91 0.91 6.98
CA CYS A 76 2.63 0.40 5.82
C CYS A 76 2.64 1.43 4.67
N SER A 77 3.58 1.29 3.74
CA SER A 77 3.57 2.09 2.50
C SER A 77 2.30 1.83 1.69
N GLU A 78 1.97 2.76 0.78
CA GLU A 78 0.74 2.69 -0.03
C GLU A 78 0.59 1.39 -0.81
N ASP A 79 1.70 0.78 -1.24
CA ASP A 79 1.68 -0.48 -2.00
C ASP A 79 1.55 -1.71 -1.10
N HIS A 80 1.41 -1.55 0.22
CA HIS A 80 1.39 -2.64 1.17
C HIS A 80 0.19 -2.57 2.13
N TYR A 81 -0.22 -3.71 2.66
CA TYR A 81 -1.21 -3.83 3.72
C TYR A 81 -0.63 -4.59 4.94
N PRO A 82 -1.07 -4.29 6.17
CA PRO A 82 -0.68 -5.05 7.36
C PRO A 82 -1.02 -6.53 7.26
N ASN A 83 -0.12 -7.41 7.69
CA ASN A 83 -0.43 -8.82 7.88
C ASN A 83 -1.44 -9.02 9.03
N LYS A 84 -2.04 -10.21 9.12
CA LYS A 84 -3.06 -10.54 10.14
C LYS A 84 -2.56 -10.33 11.57
N GLU A 85 -1.28 -10.60 11.81
CA GLU A 85 -0.62 -10.49 13.11
C GLU A 85 -0.11 -9.07 13.41
N LYS A 86 -0.26 -8.13 12.47
CA LYS A 86 0.20 -6.74 12.55
C LYS A 86 1.69 -6.57 12.84
N LYS A 87 2.50 -7.56 12.48
CA LYS A 87 3.95 -7.59 12.67
C LYS A 87 4.76 -7.31 11.40
N GLY A 88 4.09 -7.10 10.28
CA GLY A 88 4.75 -6.86 9.00
C GLY A 88 3.80 -6.40 7.90
N CYS A 89 4.38 -5.87 6.83
CA CYS A 89 3.67 -5.36 5.67
C CYS A 89 3.72 -6.38 4.51
N ILE A 90 2.60 -6.59 3.84
CA ILE A 90 2.46 -7.48 2.69
C ILE A 90 2.12 -6.65 1.45
N LEU A 91 2.75 -6.93 0.32
CA LEU A 91 2.51 -6.23 -0.94
C LEU A 91 1.04 -6.40 -1.39
N LYS A 92 0.38 -5.29 -1.74
CA LYS A 92 -0.92 -5.30 -2.41
C LYS A 92 -0.72 -5.86 -3.82
N LEU A 93 -1.35 -7.00 -4.11
CA LEU A 93 -1.40 -7.52 -5.47
C LEU A 93 -2.26 -6.58 -6.32
N VAL A 94 -1.68 -6.04 -7.38
CA VAL A 94 -2.41 -5.25 -8.36
C VAL A 94 -3.23 -6.22 -9.20
N VAL A 95 -4.55 -6.24 -8.99
CA VAL A 95 -5.48 -6.95 -9.86
C VAL A 95 -5.74 -6.03 -11.05
N PHE A 96 -5.20 -6.38 -12.21
CA PHE A 96 -5.49 -5.70 -13.46
C PHE A 96 -6.42 -6.60 -14.29
N LEU A 97 -7.35 -6.01 -15.04
CA LEU A 97 -8.09 -6.79 -16.04
C LEU A 97 -7.11 -7.24 -17.10
N THR A 98 -6.78 -8.53 -17.08
CA THR A 98 -6.03 -9.17 -18.16
C THR A 98 -6.95 -9.46 -19.34
N PHE A 99 -6.42 -9.46 -20.57
CA PHE A 99 -7.17 -9.96 -21.74
C PHE A 99 -7.47 -11.46 -21.66
N GLU A 100 -6.86 -12.18 -20.71
CA GLU A 100 -7.10 -13.60 -20.43
C GLU A 100 -8.31 -13.82 -19.50
N GLU A 101 -8.73 -12.80 -18.76
CA GLU A 101 -9.92 -12.88 -17.92
C GLU A 101 -11.20 -12.76 -18.76
N SER A 102 -12.27 -13.44 -18.31
CA SER A 102 -13.56 -13.47 -19.02
C SER A 102 -14.13 -12.08 -19.29
N LEU A 103 -13.94 -11.13 -18.36
CA LEU A 103 -14.35 -9.74 -18.53
C LEU A 103 -13.50 -9.02 -19.59
N GLY A 104 -12.18 -9.25 -19.60
CA GLY A 104 -11.27 -8.69 -20.61
C GLY A 104 -11.60 -9.19 -22.02
N ILE A 105 -11.84 -10.50 -22.16
CA ILE A 105 -12.29 -11.11 -23.43
C ILE A 105 -13.61 -10.50 -23.89
N GLY A 106 -14.58 -10.37 -22.98
CA GLY A 106 -15.89 -9.78 -23.28
C GLY A 106 -15.79 -8.35 -23.78
N LEU A 107 -15.01 -7.50 -23.10
CA LEU A 107 -14.81 -6.11 -23.49
C LEU A 107 -14.11 -6.00 -24.85
N ALA A 108 -13.04 -6.77 -25.08
CA ALA A 108 -12.33 -6.78 -26.36
C ALA A 108 -13.24 -7.23 -27.52
N SER A 109 -14.06 -8.26 -27.29
CA SER A 109 -15.01 -8.76 -28.30
C SER A 109 -16.03 -7.68 -28.67
N VAL A 110 -16.59 -6.98 -27.67
CA VAL A 110 -17.55 -5.89 -27.89
C VAL A 110 -16.91 -4.72 -28.66
N ALA A 111 -15.69 -4.32 -28.30
CA ALA A 111 -14.96 -3.26 -29.00
C ALA A 111 -14.73 -3.62 -30.48
N LEU A 112 -14.30 -4.86 -30.77
CA LEU A 112 -14.13 -5.35 -32.14
C LEU A 112 -15.46 -5.38 -32.93
N CYS A 113 -16.56 -5.82 -32.30
CA CYS A 113 -17.87 -5.78 -32.93
C CYS A 113 -18.26 -4.36 -33.35
N PHE A 114 -18.09 -3.38 -32.46
CA PHE A 114 -18.40 -1.98 -32.78
C PHE A 114 -17.46 -1.37 -33.82
N PHE A 115 -16.19 -1.77 -33.83
CA PHE A 115 -15.24 -1.39 -34.88
C PHE A 115 -15.73 -1.85 -36.26
N PHE A 116 -16.12 -3.13 -36.41
CA PHE A 116 -16.64 -3.65 -37.68
C PHE A 116 -17.95 -2.97 -38.11
N LEU A 117 -18.88 -2.76 -37.17
CA LEU A 117 -20.14 -2.07 -37.44
C LEU A 117 -19.90 -0.63 -37.91
N THR A 118 -18.99 0.11 -37.27
CA THR A 118 -18.68 1.50 -37.64
C THR A 118 -17.98 1.56 -39.00
N SER A 119 -17.11 0.59 -39.30
CA SER A 119 -16.45 0.47 -40.61
C SER A 119 -17.46 0.22 -41.73
N TRP A 120 -18.42 -0.67 -41.47
CA TRP A 120 -19.53 -0.94 -42.40
C TRP A 120 -20.39 0.31 -42.66
N VAL A 121 -20.74 1.06 -41.61
CA VAL A 121 -21.46 2.34 -41.75
C VAL A 121 -20.65 3.33 -42.58
N LEU A 122 -19.37 3.52 -42.27
CA LEU A 122 -18.49 4.41 -43.03
C LEU A 122 -18.42 4.01 -44.52
N GLY A 123 -18.27 2.72 -44.82
CA GLY A 123 -18.29 2.19 -46.18
C GLY A 123 -19.60 2.51 -46.91
N THR A 124 -20.73 2.41 -46.22
CA THR A 124 -22.06 2.75 -46.75
C THR A 124 -22.16 4.24 -47.09
N PHE A 125 -21.69 5.12 -46.20
CA PHE A 125 -21.67 6.56 -46.45
C PHE A 125 -20.76 6.95 -47.63
N ILE A 126 -19.62 6.27 -47.79
CA ILE A 126 -18.72 6.47 -48.93
C ILE A 126 -19.38 6.01 -50.24
N LYS A 127 -20.02 4.83 -50.24
CA LYS A 127 -20.71 4.29 -51.43
C LYS A 127 -21.88 5.16 -51.87
N HIS A 128 -22.65 5.69 -50.92
CA HIS A 128 -23.83 6.52 -51.18
C HIS A 128 -23.55 8.01 -51.07
N ARG A 129 -22.29 8.42 -51.28
CA ARG A 129 -21.83 9.81 -51.11
C ARG A 129 -22.75 10.80 -51.82
N ASP A 130 -23.20 10.49 -53.03
CA ASP A 130 -24.00 11.39 -53.88
C ASP A 130 -25.51 11.37 -53.64
N THR A 131 -25.97 10.61 -52.65
CA THR A 131 -27.37 10.71 -52.23
C THR A 131 -27.68 12.06 -51.60
N PRO A 132 -28.89 12.62 -51.82
CA PRO A 132 -29.29 13.91 -51.26
C PRO A 132 -29.25 13.91 -49.72
N ILE A 133 -29.44 12.76 -49.08
CA ILE A 133 -29.33 12.58 -47.62
C ILE A 133 -27.89 12.84 -47.15
N VAL A 134 -26.89 12.19 -47.76
CA VAL A 134 -25.47 12.32 -47.38
C VAL A 134 -24.91 13.69 -47.75
N ARG A 135 -25.45 14.34 -48.79
CA ARG A 135 -25.06 15.69 -49.21
C ARG A 135 -25.71 16.79 -48.36
N ALA A 136 -26.94 16.58 -47.89
CA ALA A 136 -27.61 17.50 -46.97
C ALA A 136 -26.95 17.46 -45.58
N ASN A 137 -26.43 16.29 -45.18
CA ASN A 137 -25.55 16.19 -44.04
C ASN A 137 -24.14 16.67 -44.40
N ASN A 138 -23.40 17.26 -43.45
CA ASN A 138 -22.05 17.72 -43.72
C ASN A 138 -21.11 16.50 -43.86
N ARG A 139 -20.81 16.12 -45.12
CA ARG A 139 -20.00 14.94 -45.47
C ARG A 139 -18.67 14.91 -44.72
N SER A 140 -17.99 16.05 -44.61
CA SER A 140 -16.69 16.13 -43.93
C SER A 140 -16.83 15.83 -42.45
N LEU A 141 -17.82 16.43 -41.79
CA LEU A 141 -18.06 16.23 -40.36
C LEU A 141 -18.47 14.79 -40.05
N THR A 142 -19.32 14.18 -40.88
CA THR A 142 -19.76 12.78 -40.71
C THR A 142 -18.58 11.82 -40.85
N TYR A 143 -17.70 12.02 -41.85
CA TYR A 143 -16.50 11.19 -42.00
C TYR A 143 -15.53 11.35 -40.85
N THR A 144 -15.29 12.59 -40.40
CA THR A 144 -14.43 12.83 -39.23
C THR A 144 -14.96 12.09 -38.00
N LEU A 145 -16.26 12.19 -37.71
CA LEU A 145 -16.86 11.51 -36.56
C LEU A 145 -16.74 9.99 -36.64
N LEU A 146 -17.02 9.38 -37.79
CA LEU A 146 -16.94 7.93 -37.97
C LEU A 146 -15.50 7.43 -37.88
N ILE A 147 -14.53 8.18 -38.42
CA ILE A 147 -13.10 7.85 -38.30
C ILE A 147 -12.66 7.97 -36.84
N SER A 148 -13.07 9.02 -36.13
CA SER A 148 -12.78 9.17 -34.70
C SER A 148 -13.36 8.00 -33.89
N LEU A 149 -14.61 7.61 -34.14
CA LEU A 149 -15.24 6.45 -33.49
C LEU A 149 -14.49 5.14 -33.76
N LEU A 150 -14.05 4.91 -34.99
CA LEU A 150 -13.22 3.74 -35.33
C LEU A 150 -11.92 3.71 -34.51
N LEU A 151 -11.23 4.85 -34.42
CA LEU A 151 -10.01 4.97 -33.63
C LEU A 151 -10.29 4.77 -32.14
N CYS A 152 -11.42 5.28 -31.62
CA CYS A 152 -11.83 5.06 -30.23
C CYS A 152 -12.00 3.57 -29.90
N PHE A 153 -12.65 2.79 -30.78
CA PHE A 153 -12.82 1.36 -30.57
C PHE A 153 -11.51 0.57 -30.69
N LEU A 154 -10.54 1.04 -31.46
CA LEU A 154 -9.20 0.45 -31.56
C LEU A 154 -8.31 0.77 -30.36
N SER A 155 -8.53 1.92 -29.70
CA SER A 155 -7.77 2.37 -28.53
C SER A 155 -8.37 1.95 -27.19
N SER A 156 -9.56 1.34 -27.20
CA SER A 156 -10.28 0.86 -26.02
C SER A 156 -9.92 -0.58 -25.69
#